data_AF-A0A5N9HDP6-F1
#
_entry.id   AF-A0A5N9HDP6-F1
#
_cell.length_a   1.000
_cell.length_b   1.000
_cell.length_c   1.000
_cell.angle_alpha   90.00
_cell.angle_beta   90.00
_cell.angle_gamma   90.00
#
_symmetry.space_group_name_H-M   'P 1'
#
loop_
_entity.id
_entity.type
_entity.pdbx_description
1 polymer ?
#
loop_
_entity_poly.entity_id
_entity_poly.type
_entity_poly.pdbx_seq_one_letter_code
_entity_poly.pdbx_strand_id
1 'polypeptide(L)'
;LDDPWLALLVDPSYREREGIKDVDHEIEMSVRSVNEVTEGLDDAFISVHLCHAHFDRRHSTRGSYELIIEALGHMNVDRFAIELATPDSGGLDALKNFPTDKILGLGAIDHTDQNVEIPEIVIQRVENALQYVPAERITLNPDCGFAPSSANPMDLDESYLKLTAMCQAAQILKDRFS
;
A
#
# COMPACT_ATOMS: atom_id res chain seq x y z
N LEU A 1 -11.03 0.19 3.46
CA LEU A 1 -11.59 -0.46 2.27
C LEU A 1 -10.44 -1.19 1.60
N ASP A 2 -10.59 -2.48 1.33
CA ASP A 2 -9.59 -3.23 0.56
C ASP A 2 -10.01 -3.17 -0.91
N ASP A 3 -9.24 -2.45 -1.72
CA ASP A 3 -9.48 -2.33 -3.16
C ASP A 3 -8.26 -2.87 -3.93
N PRO A 4 -8.09 -4.20 -4.00
CA PRO A 4 -7.02 -4.75 -4.80
C PRO A 4 -7.21 -4.43 -6.28
N TRP A 5 -8.44 -4.26 -6.77
CA TRP A 5 -8.74 -4.14 -8.21
C TRP A 5 -7.87 -3.08 -8.88
N LEU A 6 -7.86 -1.86 -8.33
CA LEU A 6 -7.08 -0.75 -8.88
C LEU A 6 -5.58 -1.08 -8.93
N ALA A 7 -5.04 -1.70 -7.87
CA ALA A 7 -3.64 -2.12 -7.82
C ALA A 7 -3.31 -3.24 -8.82
N LEU A 8 -4.24 -4.15 -9.12
CA LEU A 8 -4.03 -5.23 -10.10
C LEU A 8 -3.92 -4.69 -11.53
N LEU A 9 -4.53 -3.55 -11.84
CA LEU A 9 -4.50 -2.93 -13.18
C LEU A 9 -3.09 -2.51 -13.62
N VAL A 10 -2.15 -2.32 -12.68
CA VAL A 10 -0.79 -1.89 -13.03
C VAL A 10 -0.03 -2.96 -13.80
N ASP A 11 -0.38 -4.24 -13.63
CA ASP A 11 0.25 -5.36 -14.34
C ASP A 11 -0.37 -5.51 -15.75
N PRO A 12 0.40 -5.33 -16.84
CA PRO A 12 -0.09 -5.55 -18.20
C PRO A 12 -0.58 -6.98 -18.44
N SER A 13 0.07 -7.97 -17.82
CA SER A 13 -0.27 -9.39 -17.99
C SER A 13 -1.60 -9.72 -17.32
N TYR A 14 -1.89 -9.07 -16.19
CA TYR A 14 -3.19 -9.15 -15.53
C TYR A 14 -4.29 -8.62 -16.46
N ARG A 15 -4.11 -7.40 -16.98
CA ARG A 15 -5.07 -6.78 -17.90
C ARG A 15 -5.34 -7.63 -19.14
N GLU A 16 -4.30 -8.21 -19.74
CA GLU A 16 -4.46 -9.12 -20.88
C GLU A 16 -5.28 -10.36 -20.51
N ARG A 17 -4.95 -11.01 -19.37
CA ARG A 17 -5.64 -12.23 -18.92
C ARG A 17 -7.11 -12.00 -18.60
N GLU A 18 -7.44 -10.89 -17.95
CA GLU A 18 -8.82 -10.53 -17.60
C GLU A 18 -9.58 -9.87 -18.77
N GLY A 19 -8.92 -9.63 -19.90
CA GLY A 19 -9.54 -9.04 -21.09
C GLY A 19 -9.89 -7.55 -20.94
N ILE A 20 -9.15 -6.83 -20.08
CA ILE A 20 -9.31 -5.40 -19.83
C ILE A 20 -8.74 -4.61 -21.01
N LYS A 21 -9.62 -3.92 -21.74
CA LYS A 21 -9.26 -3.17 -22.96
C LYS A 21 -9.17 -1.67 -22.75
N ASP A 22 -9.93 -1.15 -21.79
CA ASP A 22 -10.01 0.27 -21.46
C ASP A 22 -9.66 0.43 -19.99
N VAL A 23 -8.36 0.61 -19.73
CA VAL A 23 -7.84 0.69 -18.36
C VAL A 23 -8.27 1.99 -17.67
N ASP A 24 -8.42 3.07 -18.43
CA ASP A 24 -8.85 4.36 -17.91
C ASP A 24 -10.29 4.25 -17.39
N HIS A 25 -11.16 3.56 -18.14
CA HIS A 25 -12.51 3.26 -17.67
C HIS A 25 -12.54 2.46 -16.36
N GLU A 26 -11.67 1.45 -16.21
CA GLU A 26 -11.60 0.65 -14.97
C GLU A 26 -11.11 1.47 -13.78
N ILE A 27 -10.14 2.37 -14.00
CA ILE A 27 -9.64 3.31 -12.97
C ILE A 27 -10.76 4.26 -12.55
N GLU A 28 -11.45 4.89 -13.51
CA GLU A 28 -12.60 5.77 -13.24
C GLU A 28 -13.71 5.04 -12.49
N MET A 29 -13.98 3.79 -12.84
CA MET A 29 -14.98 2.95 -12.17
C MET A 29 -14.61 2.69 -10.70
N SER A 30 -13.34 2.37 -10.41
CA SER A 30 -12.86 2.18 -9.02
C SER A 30 -13.01 3.47 -8.23
N VAL A 31 -12.55 4.61 -8.76
CA VAL A 31 -12.70 5.93 -8.11
C VAL A 31 -14.16 6.24 -7.80
N ARG A 32 -15.05 6.08 -8.77
CA ARG A 32 -16.49 6.31 -8.58
C ARG A 32 -17.06 5.39 -7.51
N SER A 33 -16.73 4.10 -7.55
CA SER A 33 -17.25 3.10 -6.62
C SER A 33 -16.82 3.37 -5.18
N VAL A 34 -15.55 3.75 -4.98
CA VAL A 34 -15.05 4.16 -3.66
C VAL A 34 -15.82 5.39 -3.17
N ASN A 35 -15.97 6.41 -4.01
CA ASN A 35 -16.67 7.65 -3.63
C ASN A 35 -18.15 7.43 -3.29
N GLU A 36 -18.84 6.56 -4.02
CA GLU A 36 -20.24 6.19 -3.75
C GLU A 36 -20.36 5.43 -2.42
N VAL A 37 -19.42 4.52 -2.12
CA VAL A 37 -19.42 3.76 -0.85
C VAL A 37 -19.08 4.66 0.35
N THR A 38 -18.30 5.72 0.15
CA THR A 38 -17.91 6.64 1.22
C THR A 38 -18.84 7.84 1.37
N GLU A 39 -19.87 7.95 0.52
CA GLU A 39 -20.83 9.06 0.57
C GLU A 39 -21.53 9.14 1.93
N GLY A 40 -21.50 10.34 2.55
CA GLY A 40 -22.13 10.60 3.85
C GLY A 40 -21.34 10.11 5.06
N LEU A 41 -20.10 9.65 4.88
CA LEU A 41 -19.18 9.25 5.96
C LEU A 41 -18.17 10.34 6.32
N ASP A 42 -18.55 11.61 6.21
CA ASP A 42 -17.64 12.76 6.35
C ASP A 42 -16.94 12.86 7.73
N ASP A 43 -17.52 12.25 8.76
CA ASP A 43 -16.96 12.21 10.13
C ASP A 43 -16.02 11.01 10.36
N ALA A 44 -15.90 10.09 9.40
CA ALA A 44 -15.09 8.89 9.51
C ALA A 44 -13.73 9.06 8.82
N PHE A 45 -12.66 8.60 9.46
CA PHE A 45 -11.36 8.47 8.81
C PHE A 45 -11.34 7.22 7.93
N ILE A 46 -11.17 7.38 6.62
CA ILE A 46 -11.27 6.32 5.64
C ILE A 46 -9.90 6.06 5.01
N SER A 47 -9.47 4.80 5.11
CA SER A 47 -8.27 4.31 4.45
C SER A 47 -8.63 3.29 3.37
N VAL A 48 -8.02 3.43 2.19
CA VAL A 48 -8.04 2.41 1.13
C VAL A 48 -6.72 1.66 1.14
N HIS A 49 -6.77 0.34 1.00
CA HIS A 49 -5.61 -0.52 0.89
C HIS A 49 -5.42 -0.97 -0.57
N LEU A 50 -4.20 -0.81 -1.08
CA LEU A 50 -3.78 -1.15 -2.44
C LEU A 50 -2.62 -2.14 -2.36
N CYS A 51 -2.80 -3.32 -2.94
CA CYS A 51 -1.79 -4.37 -2.97
C CYS A 51 -1.92 -5.26 -4.21
N HIS A 52 -0.87 -6.01 -4.51
CA HIS A 52 -0.76 -6.89 -5.68
C HIS A 52 -1.50 -8.24 -5.55
N ALA A 53 -2.33 -8.38 -4.52
CA ALA A 53 -3.02 -9.59 -4.07
C ALA A 53 -2.10 -10.78 -3.81
N HIS A 54 -2.21 -11.37 -2.63
CA HIS A 54 -1.25 -12.38 -2.17
C HIS A 54 -1.94 -13.64 -1.70
N PHE A 55 -1.31 -14.78 -2.02
CA PHE A 55 -1.66 -16.08 -1.47
C PHE A 55 -0.40 -16.93 -1.32
N ASP A 56 -0.22 -17.56 -0.17
CA ASP A 56 0.93 -18.41 0.15
C ASP A 56 2.27 -17.72 -0.16
N ARG A 57 2.40 -16.46 0.29
CA ARG A 57 3.58 -15.59 0.06
C ARG A 57 3.92 -15.35 -1.41
N ARG A 58 2.95 -15.54 -2.32
CA ARG A 58 3.11 -15.27 -3.76
C ARG A 58 2.26 -14.10 -4.18
N HIS A 59 2.85 -13.24 -4.99
CA HIS A 59 2.19 -12.13 -5.65
C HIS A 59 1.35 -12.63 -6.82
N SER A 60 0.12 -12.14 -6.93
CA SER A 60 -0.76 -12.43 -8.08
C SER A 60 -0.47 -11.52 -9.26
N THR A 61 0.02 -10.31 -8.98
CA THR A 61 0.41 -9.28 -9.96
C THR A 61 1.70 -8.61 -9.53
N ARG A 62 2.27 -7.78 -10.40
CA ARG A 62 3.44 -6.95 -10.09
C ARG A 62 3.41 -5.67 -10.91
N GLY A 63 4.11 -4.64 -10.46
CA GLY A 63 4.35 -3.44 -11.26
C GLY A 63 4.24 -2.15 -10.46
N SER A 64 4.76 -1.09 -11.06
CA SER A 64 4.75 0.25 -10.47
C SER A 64 3.34 0.82 -10.38
N TYR A 65 3.07 1.54 -9.28
CA TYR A 65 1.83 2.28 -9.06
C TYR A 65 1.67 3.53 -9.94
N GLU A 66 2.65 3.88 -10.78
CA GLU A 66 2.63 5.05 -11.67
C GLU A 66 1.33 5.20 -12.47
N LEU A 67 0.76 4.09 -12.94
CA LEU A 67 -0.47 4.10 -13.75
C LEU A 67 -1.68 4.66 -12.98
N ILE A 68 -1.75 4.43 -11.67
CA ILE A 68 -2.95 4.69 -10.86
C ILE A 68 -2.76 5.81 -9.83
N ILE A 69 -1.52 6.25 -9.59
CA ILE A 69 -1.19 7.08 -8.43
C ILE A 69 -1.92 8.44 -8.44
N GLU A 70 -2.10 9.04 -9.62
CA GLU A 70 -2.81 10.31 -9.76
C GLU A 70 -4.31 10.17 -9.51
N ALA A 71 -4.90 9.04 -9.90
CA ALA A 71 -6.32 8.76 -9.72
C ALA A 71 -6.72 8.71 -8.24
N LEU A 72 -5.78 8.38 -7.35
CA LEU A 72 -5.98 8.38 -5.90
C LEU A 72 -6.43 9.75 -5.37
N GLY A 73 -6.04 10.84 -6.03
CA GLY A 73 -6.43 12.20 -5.67
C GLY A 73 -7.92 12.49 -5.90
N HIS A 74 -8.59 11.68 -6.72
CA HIS A 74 -10.02 11.78 -7.00
C HIS A 74 -10.90 10.97 -6.05
N MET A 75 -10.30 10.22 -5.12
CA MET A 75 -11.05 9.46 -4.13
C MET A 75 -11.30 10.28 -2.85
N ASN A 76 -12.55 10.22 -2.36
CA ASN A 76 -13.04 10.84 -1.14
C ASN A 76 -12.67 9.99 0.08
N VAL A 77 -11.36 9.87 0.30
CA VAL A 77 -10.73 9.13 1.40
C VAL A 77 -9.53 9.91 1.93
N ASP A 78 -9.09 9.57 3.14
CA ASP A 78 -7.99 10.27 3.81
C ASP A 78 -6.63 9.65 3.52
N ARG A 79 -6.57 8.32 3.42
CA ARG A 79 -5.33 7.56 3.47
C ARG A 79 -5.27 6.40 2.48
N PHE A 80 -4.10 6.19 1.90
CA PHE A 80 -3.79 5.02 1.07
C PHE A 80 -2.72 4.15 1.70
N ALA A 81 -3.05 2.92 2.11
CA ALA A 81 -2.08 1.91 2.53
C ALA A 81 -1.56 1.15 1.30
N ILE A 82 -0.36 1.50 0.85
CA ILE A 82 0.24 1.02 -0.41
C ILE A 82 1.38 0.05 -0.10
N GLU A 83 1.36 -1.11 -0.74
CA GLU A 83 2.46 -2.08 -0.75
C GLU A 83 3.71 -1.49 -1.41
N LEU A 84 4.80 -1.30 -0.67
CA LEU A 84 6.04 -0.65 -1.14
C LEU A 84 7.32 -1.29 -0.57
N ALA A 85 7.22 -2.26 0.34
CA ALA A 85 8.39 -2.93 0.92
C ALA A 85 8.92 -4.07 0.03
N THR A 86 8.05 -4.76 -0.71
CA THR A 86 8.42 -5.77 -1.72
C THR A 86 9.08 -5.14 -2.96
N PRO A 87 10.05 -5.81 -3.59
CA PRO A 87 10.59 -5.41 -4.89
C PRO A 87 9.56 -5.46 -6.03
N ASP A 88 8.47 -6.21 -5.90
CA ASP A 88 7.46 -6.36 -6.96
C ASP A 88 6.57 -5.10 -7.14
N SER A 89 6.62 -4.14 -6.20
CA SER A 89 5.86 -2.87 -6.21
C SER A 89 6.35 -1.82 -7.21
N GLY A 90 7.47 -2.07 -7.90
CA GLY A 90 8.07 -1.12 -8.84
C GLY A 90 8.75 0.09 -8.19
N GLY A 91 8.86 0.12 -6.86
CA GLY A 91 9.62 1.13 -6.11
C GLY A 91 8.83 2.41 -5.80
N LEU A 92 9.56 3.46 -5.35
CA LEU A 92 8.96 4.68 -4.81
C LEU A 92 8.74 5.79 -5.85
N ASP A 93 9.18 5.61 -7.10
CA ASP A 93 9.14 6.65 -8.13
C ASP A 93 7.72 7.15 -8.43
N ALA A 94 6.72 6.27 -8.30
CA ALA A 94 5.30 6.64 -8.42
C ALA A 94 4.89 7.74 -7.43
N LEU A 95 5.53 7.81 -6.25
CA LEU A 95 5.19 8.78 -5.21
C LEU A 95 5.47 10.24 -5.62
N LYS A 96 6.23 10.48 -6.71
CA LYS A 96 6.39 11.84 -7.29
C LYS A 96 5.06 12.52 -7.58
N ASN A 97 4.06 11.73 -7.97
CA ASN A 97 2.72 12.20 -8.30
C ASN A 97 1.69 11.80 -7.23
N PHE A 98 2.13 11.43 -6.02
CA PHE A 98 1.22 11.11 -4.92
C PHE A 98 0.40 12.35 -4.53
N PRO A 99 -0.94 12.22 -4.35
CA PRO A 99 -1.79 13.35 -4.00
C PRO A 99 -1.31 14.12 -2.76
N THR A 100 -1.36 15.45 -2.83
CA THR A 100 -0.82 16.33 -1.78
C THR A 100 -1.75 16.50 -0.58
N ASP A 101 -3.03 16.17 -0.73
CA ASP A 101 -4.07 16.21 0.30
C ASP A 101 -4.28 14.88 1.03
N LYS A 102 -3.55 13.82 0.65
CA LYS A 102 -3.72 12.46 1.20
C LYS A 102 -2.59 12.06 2.14
N ILE A 103 -2.89 11.11 3.03
CA ILE A 103 -1.91 10.45 3.90
C ILE A 103 -1.41 9.18 3.21
N LEU A 104 -0.09 9.02 3.16
CA LEU A 104 0.56 7.79 2.73
C LEU A 104 0.64 6.80 3.90
N GLY A 105 -0.03 5.67 3.76
CA GLY A 105 0.29 4.44 4.47
C GLY A 105 1.41 3.71 3.76
N LEU A 106 2.64 3.92 4.21
CA LEU A 106 3.82 3.29 3.65
C LEU A 106 3.86 1.83 4.09
N GLY A 107 3.69 0.93 3.12
CA GLY A 107 4.05 -0.48 3.23
C GLY A 107 5.54 -0.61 3.53
N ALA A 108 5.86 -0.92 4.78
CA ALA A 108 7.21 -0.87 5.32
C ALA A 108 7.71 -2.24 5.80
N ILE A 109 6.83 -3.25 5.79
CA ILE A 109 7.14 -4.66 6.07
C ILE A 109 6.65 -5.49 4.89
N ASP A 110 7.54 -6.30 4.33
CA ASP A 110 7.20 -7.32 3.36
C ASP A 110 6.63 -8.54 4.12
N HIS A 111 5.31 -8.72 4.00
CA HIS A 111 4.60 -9.82 4.65
C HIS A 111 4.80 -11.17 3.94
N THR A 112 5.38 -11.18 2.74
CA THR A 112 5.65 -12.40 1.97
C THR A 112 7.01 -12.99 2.32
N ASP A 113 8.01 -12.15 2.61
CA ASP A 113 9.33 -12.59 3.05
C ASP A 113 9.27 -13.18 4.46
N GLN A 114 9.85 -14.37 4.63
CA GLN A 114 9.94 -15.04 5.94
C GLN A 114 10.96 -14.37 6.87
N ASN A 115 11.90 -13.61 6.30
CA ASN A 115 12.88 -12.90 7.09
C ASN A 115 12.20 -11.74 7.81
N VAL A 116 12.37 -11.68 9.14
CA VAL A 116 11.92 -10.55 9.95
C VAL A 116 12.82 -9.35 9.68
N GLU A 117 12.22 -8.23 9.29
CA GLU A 117 12.96 -6.97 9.16
C GLU A 117 13.55 -6.51 10.49
N ILE A 118 14.73 -5.90 10.42
CA ILE A 118 15.26 -5.11 11.53
C ILE A 118 14.75 -3.66 11.45
N PRO A 119 14.65 -2.93 12.57
CA PRO A 119 14.17 -1.54 12.59
C PRO A 119 14.90 -0.62 11.60
N GLU A 120 16.19 -0.84 11.38
CA GLU A 120 17.03 -0.05 10.48
C GLU A 120 16.55 -0.12 9.01
N ILE A 121 16.04 -1.27 8.58
CA ILE A 121 15.48 -1.44 7.22
C ILE A 121 14.21 -0.58 7.08
N VAL A 122 13.35 -0.62 8.10
CA VAL A 122 12.10 0.17 8.12
C VAL A 122 12.41 1.67 8.13
N ILE A 123 13.39 2.11 8.93
CA ILE A 123 13.86 3.49 8.96
C ILE A 123 14.35 3.93 7.58
N GLN A 124 15.18 3.12 6.92
CA GLN A 124 15.69 3.43 5.59
C GLN A 124 14.56 3.55 4.54
N ARG A 125 13.55 2.67 4.59
CA ARG A 125 12.37 2.74 3.73
C ARG A 125 11.62 4.06 3.92
N VAL A 126 11.44 4.49 5.17
CA VAL A 126 10.79 5.77 5.49
C VAL A 126 11.64 6.95 5.00
N GLU A 127 12.94 6.97 5.25
CA GLU A 127 13.84 8.03 4.81
C GLU A 127 13.85 8.19 3.29
N ASN A 128 13.73 7.10 2.54
CA ASN A 128 13.58 7.15 1.08
C ASN A 128 12.22 7.73 0.67
N ALA A 129 11.14 7.38 1.36
CA ALA A 129 9.80 7.93 1.08
C ALA A 129 9.68 9.43 1.41
N LEU A 130 10.46 9.94 2.36
CA LEU A 130 10.52 11.37 2.72
C LEU A 130 10.99 12.28 1.58
N GLN A 131 11.60 11.72 0.53
CA GLN A 131 11.94 12.47 -0.68
C GLN A 131 10.70 12.89 -1.49
N TYR A 132 9.55 12.24 -1.26
CA TYR A 132 8.32 12.41 -2.03
C TYR A 132 7.16 12.93 -1.17
N VAL A 133 7.01 12.41 0.04
CA VAL A 133 5.89 12.72 0.93
C VAL A 133 6.46 13.24 2.26
N PRO A 134 5.98 14.40 2.77
CA PRO A 134 6.51 14.96 4.01
C PRO A 134 6.10 14.11 5.23
N ALA A 135 6.90 14.14 6.28
CA ALA A 135 6.81 13.22 7.42
C ALA A 135 5.43 13.21 8.09
N GLU A 136 4.78 14.37 8.22
CA GLU A 136 3.45 14.52 8.81
C GLU A 136 2.34 13.82 8.04
N ARG A 137 2.58 13.44 6.78
CA ARG A 137 1.64 12.67 5.94
C ARG A 137 2.05 11.21 5.77
N ILE A 138 3.04 10.70 6.51
CA ILE A 138 3.44 9.29 6.45
C ILE A 138 2.97 8.54 7.70
N THR A 139 2.35 7.40 7.48
CA THR A 139 2.03 6.38 8.49
C THR A 139 2.62 5.05 8.06
N LEU A 140 2.91 4.15 9.01
CA LEU A 140 3.52 2.85 8.70
C LEU A 140 2.49 1.72 8.78
N ASN A 141 2.57 0.80 7.83
CA ASN A 141 1.84 -0.47 7.83
C ASN A 141 2.69 -1.57 7.17
N PRO A 142 2.36 -2.85 7.36
CA PRO A 142 2.85 -3.90 6.46
C PRO A 142 2.26 -3.74 5.06
N ASP A 143 2.91 -4.34 4.05
CA ASP A 143 2.48 -4.30 2.65
C ASP A 143 1.07 -4.85 2.43
N CYS A 144 0.64 -5.82 3.22
CA CYS A 144 -0.70 -6.40 3.23
C CYS A 144 -0.99 -7.00 4.61
N GLY A 145 -2.16 -7.59 4.80
CA GLY A 145 -2.40 -8.46 5.95
C GLY A 145 -1.48 -9.68 5.94
N PHE A 146 -1.14 -10.23 7.12
CA PHE A 146 -0.36 -11.46 7.20
C PHE A 146 -1.18 -12.72 6.83
N ALA A 147 -2.50 -12.64 6.92
CA ALA A 147 -3.43 -13.70 6.53
C ALA A 147 -4.54 -13.17 5.59
N PRO A 148 -4.20 -12.77 4.34
CA PRO A 148 -5.16 -12.27 3.34
C PRO A 148 -6.29 -13.25 3.00
N SER A 149 -6.14 -14.53 3.38
CA SER A 149 -7.19 -15.54 3.29
C SER A 149 -7.14 -16.45 4.52
N SER A 150 -8.27 -17.02 4.92
CA SER A 150 -8.34 -18.02 6.01
C SER A 150 -7.54 -19.30 5.70
N ALA A 151 -7.21 -19.52 4.43
CA ALA A 151 -6.38 -20.63 3.98
C ALA A 151 -4.88 -20.27 3.90
N ASN A 152 -4.49 -19.01 4.15
CA ASN A 152 -3.10 -18.60 4.03
C ASN A 152 -2.27 -19.15 5.21
N PRO A 153 -1.19 -19.91 4.97
CA PRO A 153 -0.33 -20.37 6.05
C PRO A 153 0.40 -19.18 6.66
N MET A 154 0.32 -19.05 7.99
CA MET A 154 0.92 -17.91 8.69
C MET A 154 1.47 -18.32 10.06
N ASP A 155 2.72 -17.94 10.34
CA ASP A 155 3.36 -18.06 11.64
C ASP A 155 3.18 -16.78 12.49
N LEU A 156 2.40 -16.89 13.58
CA LEU A 156 2.08 -15.77 14.47
C LEU A 156 3.32 -15.14 15.10
N ASP A 157 4.37 -15.91 15.36
CA ASP A 157 5.61 -15.38 15.94
C ASP A 157 6.34 -14.50 14.91
N GLU A 158 6.37 -14.92 13.64
CA GLU A 158 6.94 -14.14 12.54
C GLU A 158 6.22 -12.79 12.38
N SER A 159 4.89 -12.79 12.35
CA SER A 159 4.09 -11.56 12.28
C SER A 159 4.34 -10.63 13.46
N TYR A 160 4.38 -11.19 14.66
CA TYR A 160 4.62 -10.43 15.88
C TYR A 160 6.00 -9.76 15.86
N LEU A 161 7.04 -10.48 15.44
CA LEU A 161 8.40 -9.95 15.35
C LEU A 161 8.53 -8.87 14.28
N LYS A 162 7.90 -9.05 13.11
CA LYS A 162 7.82 -8.05 12.04
C LYS A 162 7.14 -6.76 12.50
N LEU A 163 6.00 -6.88 13.17
CA LEU A 163 5.30 -5.73 13.75
C LEU A 163 6.11 -5.05 14.86
N THR A 164 6.82 -5.83 15.68
CA THR A 164 7.71 -5.31 16.73
C THR A 164 8.81 -4.45 16.12
N ALA A 165 9.47 -4.91 15.05
CA ALA A 165 10.49 -4.14 14.34
C ALA A 165 9.93 -2.84 13.75
N MET A 166 8.74 -2.90 13.14
CA MET A 166 8.05 -1.71 12.62
C MET A 166 7.75 -0.69 13.73
N CYS A 167 7.27 -1.13 14.90
CA CYS A 167 6.99 -0.25 16.03
C CYS A 167 8.27 0.37 16.61
N GLN A 168 9.37 -0.39 16.71
CA GLN A 168 10.66 0.12 17.16
C GLN A 168 11.20 1.21 16.22
N ALA A 169 11.12 0.96 14.91
CA ALA A 169 11.49 1.95 13.89
C ALA A 169 10.62 3.21 13.99
N ALA A 170 9.30 3.05 14.13
CA ALA A 170 8.37 4.16 14.28
C ALA A 170 8.71 5.05 15.49
N GLN A 171 9.11 4.45 16.62
CA GLN A 171 9.51 5.21 17.81
C GLN A 171 10.77 6.05 17.54
N ILE A 172 11.79 5.46 16.92
CA ILE A 172 13.03 6.16 16.56
C ILE A 172 12.75 7.30 15.57
N LEU A 173 11.89 7.08 14.58
CA LEU A 173 11.52 8.09 13.58
C LEU A 173 10.76 9.25 14.20
N LYS A 174 9.84 8.98 15.14
CA LYS A 174 9.15 10.04 15.89
C LYS A 174 10.16 10.91 16.61
N ASP A 175 11.14 10.35 17.31
CA ASP A 175 12.14 11.14 18.03
C ASP A 175 13.02 12.02 17.10
N ARG A 176 13.10 11.68 15.79
CA ARG A 176 13.85 12.46 14.78
C ARG A 176 13.03 13.57 14.13
N PHE A 177 11.73 13.37 13.96
CA PHE A 177 10.85 14.24 13.16
C PHE A 177 9.75 14.94 13.98
N SER A 178 9.69 14.72 15.30
CA SER A 178 8.78 15.43 16.23
C SER A 178 9.36 16.72 16.79
#